data_AF-A0A519YPD6-F1
#
_entry.id   AF-A0A519YPD6-F1
#
_cell.length_a   1.000
_cell.length_b   1.000
_cell.length_c   1.000
_cell.angle_alpha   90.00
_cell.angle_beta   90.00
_cell.angle_gamma   90.00
#
_symmetry.space_group_name_H-M   'P 1'
#
loop_
_entity.id
_entity.type
_entity.pdbx_description
1 polymer ?
#
loop_
_entity_poly.entity_id
_entity_poly.type
_entity_poly.pdbx_seq_one_letter_code
_entity_poly.pdbx_strand_id
1 'polypeptide(L)' 'EYGSFEKWLEANHPKTKEEWVKLFKQTFKFTGGEIVNEFLMSIGFLPGAHDASCKISKQIMKAKPAWARKKVGK' A
#
# COMPACT_ATOMS: atom_id res chain seq x y z
N GLU A 1 1.55 13.40 16.40
CA GLU A 1 0.80 12.49 15.49
C GLU A 1 1.79 11.70 14.63
N TYR A 2 1.68 10.36 14.60
CA TYR A 2 2.44 9.32 13.85
C TYR A 2 3.98 9.43 13.61
N GLY A 3 4.59 10.61 13.60
CA GLY A 3 6.04 10.85 13.48
C GLY A 3 6.55 10.95 12.04
N SER A 4 5.91 10.28 11.09
CA SER A 4 6.20 10.39 9.65
C SER A 4 5.00 9.94 8.81
N PHE A 5 5.01 10.26 7.51
CA PHE A 5 3.99 9.78 6.57
C PHE A 5 4.02 8.26 6.41
N GLU A 6 5.21 7.66 6.39
CA GLU A 6 5.37 6.19 6.39
C GLU A 6 4.70 5.56 7.61
N LYS A 7 4.96 6.08 8.82
CA LYS A 7 4.31 5.57 10.04
C LYS A 7 2.80 5.78 10.04
N TRP A 8 2.30 6.85 9.41
CA TRP A 8 0.87 7.03 9.20
C TRP A 8 0.29 5.99 8.23
N LEU A 9 0.98 5.65 7.15
CA LEU A 9 0.58 4.57 6.24
C LEU A 9 0.58 3.21 6.95
N GLU A 10 1.63 2.91 7.72
CA GLU A 10 1.72 1.65 8.48
C GLU A 10 0.61 1.53 9.53
N ALA A 11 0.30 2.60 10.25
CA ALA A 11 -0.77 2.60 11.24
C ALA A 11 -2.18 2.43 10.64
N ASN A 12 -2.36 2.82 9.37
CA ASN A 12 -3.59 2.63 8.63
C ASN A 12 -3.66 1.28 7.90
N HIS A 13 -2.54 0.59 7.71
CA HIS A 13 -2.48 -0.70 7.05
C HIS A 13 -2.90 -1.85 7.99
N PRO A 14 -3.62 -2.88 7.51
CA PRO A 14 -4.07 -3.09 6.13
C PRO A 14 -5.44 -2.47 5.86
N LYS A 15 -5.64 -2.08 4.59
CA LYS A 15 -6.89 -1.56 4.03
C LYS A 15 -7.06 -2.03 2.59
N THR A 16 -8.29 -2.17 2.13
CA THR A 16 -8.59 -2.37 0.70
C THR A 16 -8.31 -1.09 -0.10
N LYS A 17 -8.28 -1.19 -1.43
CA LYS A 17 -8.13 -0.01 -2.32
C LYS A 17 -9.19 1.04 -2.02
N GLU A 18 -10.44 0.63 -1.84
CA GLU A 18 -11.59 1.52 -1.59
C GLU A 18 -11.45 2.23 -0.24
N GLU A 19 -11.03 1.51 0.79
CA GLU A 19 -10.77 2.08 2.12
C GLU A 19 -9.61 3.08 2.09
N TRP A 20 -8.55 2.78 1.34
CA TRP A 20 -7.44 3.72 1.12
C TRP A 20 -7.89 4.97 0.38
N VAL A 21 -8.66 4.84 -0.70
CA VAL A 21 -9.19 5.98 -1.45
C VAL A 21 -10.06 6.85 -0.55
N LYS A 22 -10.91 6.25 0.28
CA LYS A 22 -11.75 6.98 1.24
C LYS A 22 -10.88 7.75 2.25
N LEU A 23 -9.88 7.09 2.85
CA LEU A 23 -8.97 7.71 3.81
C LEU A 23 -8.20 8.88 3.18
N PHE A 24 -7.60 8.67 2.01
CA PHE A 24 -6.84 9.70 1.32
C PHE A 24 -7.70 10.90 0.93
N LYS A 25 -8.97 10.71 0.54
CA LYS A 25 -9.91 11.80 0.27
C LYS A 25 -10.32 12.59 1.52
N GLN A 26 -10.34 11.94 2.68
CA GLN A 26 -10.62 12.60 3.96
C GLN A 26 -9.42 13.39 4.48
N THR A 27 -8.19 12.98 4.13
CA THR A 27 -6.95 13.57 4.65
C THR A 27 -6.29 14.56 3.68
N PHE A 28 -6.37 14.31 2.37
CA PHE A 28 -5.64 15.06 1.34
C PHE A 28 -6.57 15.51 0.21
N LYS A 29 -6.13 16.54 -0.54
CA LYS A 29 -6.82 17.01 -1.75
C LYS A 29 -6.19 16.40 -3.00
N PHE A 30 -6.96 16.29 -4.08
CA PHE A 30 -6.51 15.78 -5.39
C PHE A 30 -6.02 14.32 -5.38
N THR A 31 -6.49 13.51 -4.44
CA THR A 31 -6.15 12.10 -4.30
C THR A 31 -7.29 11.22 -4.84
N GLY A 32 -7.49 11.30 -6.16
CA GLY A 32 -8.46 10.47 -6.88
C GLY A 32 -8.15 8.97 -6.80
N GLY A 33 -9.11 8.12 -7.20
CA GLY A 33 -9.00 6.67 -7.06
C GLY A 33 -7.74 6.08 -7.70
N GLU A 34 -7.44 6.47 -8.93
CA GLU A 34 -6.25 6.02 -9.66
C GLU A 34 -4.96 6.56 -9.05
N ILE A 35 -4.93 7.82 -8.61
CA ILE A 35 -3.75 8.40 -7.97
C ILE A 35 -3.38 7.62 -6.70
N VAL A 36 -4.37 7.29 -5.86
CA VAL A 36 -4.16 6.51 -4.64
C VAL A 36 -3.73 5.08 -4.97
N ASN A 37 -4.33 4.46 -5.99
CA ASN A 37 -3.96 3.13 -6.46
C ASN A 37 -2.49 3.05 -6.89
N GLU A 38 -2.11 3.90 -7.85
CA GLU A 38 -0.77 3.92 -8.42
C GLU A 38 0.28 4.26 -7.37
N PHE A 39 0.00 5.25 -6.52
CA PHE A 39 0.87 5.60 -5.41
C PHE A 39 1.12 4.39 -4.49
N LEU A 40 0.06 3.79 -3.92
CA LEU A 40 0.21 2.69 -2.98
C LEU A 40 0.78 1.41 -3.61
N MET A 41 0.51 1.18 -4.89
CA MET A 41 1.11 0.09 -5.65
C MET A 41 2.62 0.32 -5.82
N SER A 42 3.04 1.53 -6.21
CA SER A 42 4.45 1.88 -6.41
C SER A 42 5.30 1.74 -5.14
N ILE A 43 4.71 1.97 -3.96
CA ILE A 43 5.40 1.83 -2.66
C ILE A 43 5.14 0.47 -1.97
N GLY A 44 4.47 -0.47 -2.63
CA GLY A 44 4.29 -1.83 -2.12
C GLY A 44 3.28 -1.98 -0.99
N PHE A 45 2.32 -1.05 -0.85
CA PHE A 45 1.17 -1.16 0.05
C PHE A 45 -0.03 -1.85 -0.58
N LEU A 46 -0.13 -1.83 -1.91
CA LEU A 46 -1.07 -2.63 -2.70
C LEU A 46 -0.32 -3.54 -3.68
N PRO A 47 -0.86 -4.74 -3.98
CA PRO A 47 -0.32 -5.59 -5.04
C PRO A 47 -0.65 -5.01 -6.43
N GLY A 48 0.01 -5.53 -7.47
CA GLY A 48 -0.32 -5.21 -8.87
C GLY A 48 0.82 -4.62 -9.70
N ALA A 49 1.93 -4.21 -9.08
CA ALA A 49 3.08 -3.64 -9.80
C ALA A 49 3.75 -4.63 -10.76
N HIS A 50 3.64 -5.94 -10.47
CA HIS A 50 4.26 -7.00 -11.25
C HIS A 50 3.35 -8.22 -11.32
N ASP A 51 3.25 -8.81 -12.51
CA ASP A 51 2.55 -10.07 -12.73
C ASP A 51 3.27 -11.27 -12.11
N ALA A 52 2.55 -12.37 -11.92
CA ALA A 52 3.08 -13.61 -11.36
C ALA A 52 4.22 -14.24 -12.21
N SER A 53 4.22 -14.00 -13.52
CA SER A 53 5.27 -14.46 -14.45
C SER A 53 6.50 -13.54 -14.47
N CYS A 54 6.43 -12.36 -13.84
CA CYS A 54 7.53 -11.40 -13.83
C CYS A 54 8.69 -11.92 -12.97
N LYS A 55 9.91 -11.95 -13.55
CA LYS A 55 11.12 -12.38 -12.82
C LYS A 55 11.43 -11.51 -11.59
N ILE A 56 11.06 -10.22 -11.64
CA ILE A 56 11.25 -9.27 -10.54
C ILE A 56 10.28 -9.52 -9.39
N SER A 57 9.08 -10.07 -9.67
CA SER A 57 8.09 -10.42 -8.63
C SER A 57 8.70 -11.32 -7.54
N LYS A 58 9.54 -12.30 -7.93
CA LYS A 58 10.26 -13.18 -6.99
C LYS A 58 11.23 -12.42 -6.07
N GLN A 59 11.84 -11.35 -6.55
CA GLN A 59 12.74 -10.51 -5.74
C GLN A 59 11.95 -9.66 -4.76
N ILE A 60 10.85 -9.06 -5.22
CA ILE A 60 9.94 -8.27 -4.38
C ILE A 60 9.40 -9.11 -3.22
N MET A 61 8.95 -10.34 -3.49
CA MET A 61 8.45 -11.23 -2.43
C MET A 61 9.47 -11.47 -1.31
N LYS A 62 10.78 -11.51 -1.63
CA LYS A 62 11.84 -11.62 -0.63
C LYS A 62 12.00 -10.36 0.22
N ALA A 63 11.71 -9.19 -0.35
CA ALA A 63 11.72 -7.90 0.34
C ALA A 63 10.49 -7.70 1.26
N LYS A 64 9.53 -8.64 1.27
CA LYS A 64 8.34 -8.63 2.13
C LYS A 64 7.58 -7.29 2.06
N PRO A 65 7.06 -6.92 0.87
CA PRO A 65 6.31 -5.68 0.70
C PRO A 65 5.11 -5.65 1.65
N ALA A 66 4.63 -4.46 1.98
CA ALA A 66 3.58 -4.30 2.98
C ALA A 66 2.33 -5.14 2.67
N TRP A 67 1.88 -5.17 1.41
CA TRP A 67 0.75 -5.99 0.99
C TRP A 67 0.91 -7.51 1.22
N ALA A 68 2.15 -8.01 1.32
CA ALA A 68 2.45 -9.43 1.54
C ALA A 68 2.70 -9.78 3.02
N ARG A 69 2.74 -8.79 3.91
CA ARG A 69 2.95 -9.03 5.35
C ARG A 69 1.69 -9.65 5.93
N LYS A 70 1.78 -10.90 6.41
CA LYS A 70 0.72 -11.50 7.23
C LYS A 70 0.57 -10.67 8.50
N LYS A 71 -0.66 -10.37 8.93
CA LYS A 71 -0.91 -9.79 10.26
C LYS A 71 -0.19 -10.69 11.27
N VAL A 72 0.78 -10.14 12.00
CA VAL A 72 1.18 -10.76 13.26
C VAL A 72 -0.05 -10.62 14.13
N GLY A 73 -0.75 -11.74 14.34
CA GLY A 73 -1.95 -11.78 15.17
C GLY A 73 -1.66 -11.10 16.50
N LYS A 74 -2.59 -10.24 16.90
CA LYS A 74 -2.71 -9.87 18.31
C LYS A 74 -3.48 -10.98 19.00
#